data_AF-A0A7S0I694-F1
#
_entry.id   AF-A0A7S0I694-F1
#
_cell.length_a   1.000
_cell.length_b   1.000
_cell.length_c   1.000
_cell.angle_alpha   90.00
_cell.angle_beta   90.00
_cell.angle_gamma   90.00
#
_symmetry.space_group_name_H-M   'P 1'
#
loop_
_entity.id
_entity.type
_entity.pdbx_description
1 polymer ?
#
loop_
_entity_poly.entity_id
_entity_poly.type
_entity_poly.pdbx_seq_one_letter_code
_entity_poly.pdbx_strand_id
1 'polypeptide(L)'
;ALANLLLLLQAEQEKSKALREQKAALKAAAQASGTARKMAADGSLEGEIHATAALTAVLQLHQSAVLNSLLDGRLPAVRREGLHVVGAMLTQGLAHPAKCIPYVMALELDVGPSGCAELAKKELRRQYDRYQPMVAAPGAFLDGALQGYKLQRSLAAASEQQQPQAAARTEAWPAFLYTLLNRK
;
A
#
# COMPACT_ATOMS: atom_id res chain seq x y z
N ALA A 1 4.50 -11.68 1.94
CA ALA A 1 3.19 -11.63 1.26
C ALA A 1 3.01 -10.34 0.45
N LEU A 2 3.07 -9.15 1.06
CA LEU A 2 2.92 -7.87 0.34
C LEU A 2 3.91 -7.67 -0.81
N ALA A 3 5.19 -7.95 -0.59
CA ALA A 3 6.21 -7.88 -1.65
C ALA A 3 5.90 -8.80 -2.85
N ASN A 4 5.39 -10.01 -2.61
CA ASN A 4 4.99 -10.93 -3.68
C ASN A 4 3.77 -10.39 -4.44
N LEU A 5 2.80 -9.80 -3.73
CA LEU A 5 1.65 -9.14 -4.37
C LEU A 5 2.10 -7.95 -5.22
N LEU A 6 3.05 -7.16 -4.76
CA LEU A 6 3.61 -6.04 -5.50
C LEU A 6 4.31 -6.51 -6.78
N LEU A 7 5.14 -7.56 -6.68
CA LEU A 7 5.82 -8.16 -7.84
C LEU A 7 4.81 -8.67 -8.88
N LEU A 8 3.75 -9.34 -8.44
CA LEU A 8 2.69 -9.82 -9.33
C LEU A 8 1.96 -8.65 -10.03
N LEU A 9 1.63 -7.59 -9.29
CA LEU A 9 1.02 -6.38 -9.84
C LEU A 9 1.91 -5.69 -10.88
N GLN A 10 3.22 -5.64 -10.65
CA GLN A 10 4.18 -5.04 -11.58
C GLN A 10 4.32 -5.90 -12.85
N ALA A 11 4.48 -7.21 -12.70
CA ALA A 11 4.60 -8.13 -13.82
C ALA A 11 3.35 -8.09 -14.73
N GLU A 12 2.15 -8.06 -14.15
CA GLU A 12 0.90 -7.94 -14.92
C GLU A 12 0.78 -6.57 -15.63
N GLN A 13 1.26 -5.50 -15.00
CA GLN A 13 1.27 -4.18 -15.63
C GLN A 13 2.22 -4.13 -16.83
N GLU A 14 3.41 -4.71 -16.72
CA GLU A 14 4.38 -4.80 -17.81
C GLU A 14 3.85 -5.63 -18.97
N LYS A 15 3.28 -6.81 -18.66
CA LYS A 15 2.64 -7.68 -19.66
C LYS A 15 1.50 -6.96 -20.38
N SER A 16 0.63 -6.29 -19.63
CA SER A 16 -0.48 -5.50 -20.19
C SER A 16 -0.01 -4.36 -21.08
N LYS A 17 1.11 -3.71 -20.74
CA LYS A 17 1.70 -2.63 -21.54
C LYS A 17 2.29 -3.14 -22.84
N ALA A 18 3.10 -4.20 -22.78
CA ALA A 18 3.71 -4.82 -23.95
C ALA A 18 2.64 -5.29 -24.96
N LEU A 19 1.55 -5.88 -24.47
CA LEU A 19 0.43 -6.31 -25.31
C LEU A 19 -0.28 -5.12 -25.99
N ARG A 20 -0.48 -4.01 -25.27
CA ARG A 20 -1.08 -2.78 -25.85
C ARG A 20 -0.20 -2.20 -26.94
N GLU A 21 1.11 -2.18 -26.74
CA GLU A 21 2.09 -1.74 -27.73
C GLU A 21 2.07 -2.65 -28.97
N GLN A 22 2.02 -3.98 -28.77
CA GLN A 22 1.91 -4.95 -29.85
C GLN A 22 0.59 -4.78 -30.63
N LYS A 23 -0.54 -4.58 -29.95
CA LYS A 23 -1.84 -4.30 -30.59
C LYS A 23 -1.84 -2.98 -31.35
N ALA A 24 -1.21 -1.94 -30.81
CA ALA A 24 -1.08 -0.65 -31.48
C ALA A 24 -0.21 -0.76 -32.74
N ALA A 25 0.91 -1.49 -32.66
CA ALA A 25 1.78 -1.77 -33.80
C ALA A 25 1.06 -2.59 -34.89
N LEU A 26 0.32 -3.64 -34.50
CA LEU A 26 -0.49 -4.44 -35.43
C LEU A 26 -1.59 -3.60 -36.08
N LYS A 27 -2.25 -2.71 -35.34
CA LYS A 27 -3.27 -1.80 -35.88
C LYS A 27 -2.67 -0.78 -36.84
N ALA A 28 -1.51 -0.21 -36.51
CA ALA A 28 -0.80 0.70 -37.40
C ALA A 28 -0.35 -0.01 -38.69
N ALA A 29 0.17 -1.23 -38.58
CA ALA A 29 0.54 -2.06 -39.74
C ALA A 29 -0.67 -2.45 -40.60
N ALA A 30 -1.82 -2.76 -39.99
CA ALA A 30 -3.06 -3.06 -40.70
C ALA A 30 -3.72 -1.82 -41.34
N GLN A 31 -3.42 -0.62 -40.85
CA GLN A 31 -3.83 0.64 -41.49
C GLN A 31 -2.89 1.02 -42.65
N ALA A 32 -1.62 0.61 -42.59
CA ALA A 32 -0.63 0.81 -43.65
C ALA A 32 -0.75 -0.22 -44.80
N SER A 33 -1.22 -1.44 -44.51
CA SER A 33 -1.46 -2.51 -45.48
C SER A 33 -2.94 -2.88 -45.47
N GLY A 34 -3.69 -2.46 -46.49
CA GLY A 34 -5.16 -2.59 -46.57
C GLY A 34 -5.73 -4.02 -46.58
N THR A 35 -4.93 -5.06 -46.34
CA THR A 35 -5.33 -6.47 -46.42
C THR A 35 -4.67 -7.31 -45.33
N ALA A 36 -5.19 -7.28 -44.10
CA ALA A 36 -4.88 -8.30 -43.09
C ALA A 36 -5.98 -8.42 -41.99
N ARG A 37 -7.24 -8.57 -42.39
CA ARG A 37 -8.30 -9.04 -41.48
C ARG A 37 -8.36 -10.56 -41.55
N LYS A 38 -7.72 -11.31 -40.63
CA LYS A 38 -8.39 -12.46 -39.95
C LYS A 38 -7.62 -13.34 -38.96
N MET A 39 -6.31 -13.30 -38.75
CA MET A 39 -5.65 -14.43 -38.04
C MET A 39 -4.84 -14.09 -36.78
N ALA A 40 -5.42 -13.41 -35.78
CA ALA A 40 -4.71 -13.20 -34.50
C ALA A 40 -5.59 -12.96 -33.24
N ALA A 41 -6.92 -13.20 -33.28
CA ALA A 41 -7.80 -12.68 -32.24
C ALA A 41 -8.19 -13.65 -31.10
N ASP A 42 -8.31 -14.97 -31.32
CA ASP A 42 -9.09 -15.78 -30.36
C ASP A 42 -8.29 -16.54 -29.29
N GLY A 43 -7.05 -16.97 -29.55
CA GLY A 43 -6.36 -17.90 -28.61
C GLY A 43 -5.66 -17.24 -27.41
N SER A 44 -5.22 -15.98 -27.53
CA SER A 44 -4.40 -15.31 -26.50
C SER A 44 -5.21 -14.43 -25.55
N LEU A 45 -6.42 -14.02 -25.95
CA LEU A 45 -7.26 -13.09 -25.17
C LEU A 45 -7.97 -13.78 -24.00
N GLU A 46 -8.43 -15.02 -24.16
CA GLU A 46 -9.19 -15.72 -23.10
C GLU A 46 -8.30 -16.03 -21.89
N GLY A 47 -7.10 -16.59 -22.10
CA GLY A 47 -6.16 -16.89 -21.02
C GLY A 47 -5.69 -15.66 -20.24
N GLU A 48 -5.63 -14.49 -20.88
CA GLU A 48 -5.24 -13.21 -20.25
C GLU A 48 -6.39 -12.57 -19.47
N ILE A 49 -7.62 -12.60 -19.99
CA ILE A 49 -8.80 -12.15 -19.24
C ILE A 49 -8.92 -12.95 -17.94
N HIS A 50 -8.64 -14.25 -17.99
CA HIS A 50 -8.65 -15.11 -16.81
C HIS A 50 -7.53 -14.78 -15.80
N ALA A 51 -6.31 -14.47 -16.26
CA ALA A 51 -5.20 -14.07 -15.37
C ALA A 51 -5.47 -12.74 -14.66
N THR A 52 -5.96 -11.73 -15.40
CA THR A 52 -6.31 -10.41 -14.83
C THR A 52 -7.53 -10.50 -13.91
N ALA A 53 -8.52 -11.34 -14.24
CA ALA A 53 -9.67 -11.58 -13.37
C ALA A 53 -9.27 -12.32 -12.07
N ALA A 54 -8.39 -13.31 -12.16
CA ALA A 54 -7.88 -14.03 -10.99
C ALA A 54 -7.10 -13.10 -10.05
N LEU A 55 -6.20 -12.26 -10.60
CA LEU A 55 -5.47 -11.27 -9.79
C LEU A 55 -6.42 -10.27 -9.14
N THR A 56 -7.43 -9.78 -9.87
CA THR A 56 -8.46 -8.89 -9.32
C THR A 56 -9.21 -9.54 -8.18
N ALA A 57 -9.61 -10.81 -8.32
CA ALA A 57 -10.30 -11.56 -7.27
C ALA A 57 -9.44 -11.73 -6.00
N VAL A 58 -8.16 -12.08 -6.17
CA VAL A 58 -7.19 -12.19 -5.05
C VAL A 58 -7.02 -10.85 -4.35
N LEU A 59 -6.90 -9.76 -5.11
CA LEU A 59 -6.75 -8.41 -4.55
C LEU A 59 -8.00 -7.95 -3.81
N GLN A 60 -9.19 -8.25 -4.33
CA GLN A 60 -10.44 -7.93 -3.63
C GLN A 60 -10.57 -8.72 -2.33
N LEU A 61 -10.21 -10.01 -2.34
CA LEU A 61 -10.21 -10.86 -1.15
C LEU A 61 -9.26 -10.33 -0.06
N HIS A 62 -8.10 -9.84 -0.45
CA HIS A 62 -7.08 -9.35 0.49
C HIS A 62 -7.08 -7.84 0.68
N GLN A 63 -8.03 -7.10 0.07
CA GLN A 63 -8.04 -5.64 0.07
C GLN A 63 -8.02 -5.08 1.51
N SER A 64 -8.87 -5.61 2.39
CA SER A 64 -8.94 -5.18 3.78
C SER A 64 -7.64 -5.47 4.54
N ALA A 65 -7.00 -6.61 4.28
CA ALA A 65 -5.72 -6.95 4.91
C ALA A 65 -4.58 -6.04 4.45
N VAL A 66 -4.54 -5.71 3.15
CA VAL A 66 -3.59 -4.75 2.59
C VAL A 66 -3.82 -3.37 3.21
N LEU A 67 -5.06 -2.87 3.28
CA LEU A 67 -5.36 -1.57 3.90
C LEU A 67 -4.99 -1.54 5.39
N ASN A 68 -5.31 -2.60 6.14
CA ASN A 68 -4.95 -2.69 7.55
C ASN A 68 -3.42 -2.76 7.77
N SER A 69 -2.64 -3.24 6.79
CA SER A 69 -1.18 -3.24 6.88
C SER A 69 -0.58 -1.83 6.92
N LEU A 70 -1.27 -0.82 6.35
CA LEU A 70 -0.87 0.59 6.45
C LEU A 70 -1.05 1.13 7.87
N LEU A 71 -1.86 0.47 8.70
CA LEU A 71 -2.11 0.86 10.09
C LEU A 71 -1.27 0.04 11.09
N ASP A 72 -0.38 -0.85 10.62
CA ASP A 72 0.45 -1.68 11.52
C ASP A 72 1.52 -0.82 12.19
N GLY A 73 1.35 -0.57 13.49
CA GLY A 73 2.30 0.23 14.28
C GLY A 73 3.63 -0.46 14.58
N ARG A 74 3.72 -1.79 14.43
CA ARG A 74 4.89 -2.57 14.88
C ARG A 74 6.07 -2.46 13.92
N LEU A 75 5.80 -2.53 12.62
CA LEU A 75 6.83 -2.64 11.58
C LEU A 75 6.64 -1.55 10.51
N PRO A 76 7.50 -0.53 10.47
CA PRO A 76 7.45 0.51 9.44
C PRO A 76 7.58 -0.05 8.01
N ALA A 77 8.35 -1.13 7.83
CA ALA A 77 8.50 -1.80 6.54
C ALA A 77 7.16 -2.34 6.01
N VAL A 78 6.29 -2.87 6.88
CA VAL A 78 4.97 -3.40 6.48
C VAL A 78 4.08 -2.28 5.94
N ARG A 79 4.08 -1.12 6.62
CA ARG A 79 3.33 0.07 6.15
C ARG A 79 3.82 0.56 4.79
N ARG A 80 5.14 0.58 4.58
CA ARG A 80 5.76 0.97 3.31
C ARG A 80 5.38 0.06 2.16
N GLU A 81 5.50 -1.25 2.35
CA GLU A 81 5.11 -2.24 1.35
C GLU A 81 3.61 -2.17 1.05
N GLY A 82 2.79 -2.02 2.09
CA GLY A 82 1.35 -1.81 1.94
C GLY A 82 1.04 -0.58 1.09
N LEU A 83 1.72 0.54 1.33
CA LEU A 83 1.59 1.77 0.54
C LEU A 83 1.94 1.54 -0.93
N HIS A 84 3.01 0.82 -1.24
CA HIS A 84 3.36 0.49 -2.62
C HIS A 84 2.30 -0.36 -3.32
N VAL A 85 1.77 -1.38 -2.63
CA VAL A 85 0.69 -2.22 -3.17
C VAL A 85 -0.57 -1.37 -3.42
N VAL A 86 -0.98 -0.52 -2.47
CA VAL A 86 -2.13 0.37 -2.64
C VAL A 86 -1.93 1.35 -3.79
N GLY A 87 -0.75 1.96 -3.92
CA GLY A 87 -0.43 2.86 -5.03
C GLY A 87 -0.49 2.16 -6.39
N ALA A 88 -0.03 0.92 -6.48
CA ALA A 88 -0.17 0.10 -7.69
C ALA A 88 -1.65 -0.22 -7.99
N MET A 89 -2.43 -0.63 -6.99
CA MET A 89 -3.87 -0.89 -7.13
C MET A 89 -4.64 0.34 -7.63
N LEU A 90 -4.33 1.54 -7.11
CA LEU A 90 -4.95 2.80 -7.55
C LEU A 90 -4.53 3.17 -8.98
N THR A 91 -3.24 3.05 -9.30
CA THR A 91 -2.72 3.37 -10.63
C THR A 91 -3.35 2.50 -11.72
N GLN A 92 -3.54 1.21 -11.42
CA GLN A 92 -4.11 0.22 -12.33
C GLN A 92 -5.65 0.22 -12.34
N GLY A 93 -6.30 0.99 -11.45
CA GLY A 93 -7.77 1.05 -11.36
C GLY A 93 -8.41 -0.19 -10.75
N LEU A 94 -7.64 -1.00 -10.00
CA LEU A 94 -8.08 -2.24 -9.37
C LEU A 94 -8.78 -2.01 -8.03
N ALA A 95 -8.66 -0.80 -7.47
CA ALA A 95 -9.31 -0.41 -6.23
C ALA A 95 -9.99 0.96 -6.35
N HIS A 96 -11.14 1.07 -5.70
CA HIS A 96 -11.88 2.34 -5.67
C HIS A 96 -11.16 3.36 -4.76
N PRO A 97 -10.83 4.57 -5.25
CA PRO A 97 -10.05 5.56 -4.50
C PRO A 97 -10.65 5.92 -3.14
N ALA A 98 -11.97 6.05 -3.06
CA ALA A 98 -12.66 6.35 -1.80
C ALA A 98 -12.39 5.35 -0.66
N LYS A 99 -12.05 4.08 -0.98
CA LYS A 99 -11.72 3.06 0.04
C LYS A 99 -10.25 3.11 0.46
N CYS A 100 -9.36 3.57 -0.42
CA CYS A 100 -7.91 3.49 -0.23
C CYS A 100 -7.31 4.82 0.23
N ILE A 101 -7.75 5.94 -0.33
CA ILE A 101 -7.23 7.29 -0.05
C ILE A 101 -7.23 7.59 1.46
N PRO A 102 -8.29 7.29 2.24
CA PRO A 102 -8.27 7.53 3.68
C PRO A 102 -7.10 6.86 4.42
N TYR A 103 -6.72 5.64 4.02
CA TYR A 103 -5.59 4.93 4.61
C TYR A 103 -4.25 5.52 4.20
N VAL A 104 -4.15 6.05 2.97
CA VAL A 104 -2.94 6.75 2.52
C VAL A 104 -2.80 8.10 3.23
N MET A 105 -3.91 8.84 3.43
CA MET A 105 -3.94 10.08 4.22
C MET A 105 -3.47 9.83 5.67
N ALA A 106 -3.92 8.73 6.28
CA ALA A 106 -3.50 8.37 7.63
C ALA A 106 -1.97 8.25 7.78
N LEU A 107 -1.28 7.72 6.75
CA LEU A 107 0.17 7.57 6.75
C LEU A 107 0.93 8.89 6.74
N GLU A 108 0.31 10.03 6.44
CA GLU A 108 0.96 11.33 6.61
C GLU A 108 1.33 11.62 8.08
N LEU A 109 0.63 10.97 9.02
CA LEU A 109 0.92 11.05 10.45
C LEU A 109 2.01 10.06 10.89
N ASP A 110 2.55 9.23 9.99
CA ASP A 110 3.56 8.23 10.30
C ASP A 110 4.94 8.86 10.53
N VAL A 111 5.17 9.30 11.77
CA VAL A 111 6.38 10.01 12.23
C VAL A 111 7.48 9.06 12.69
N GLY A 112 8.74 9.43 12.43
CA GLY A 112 9.94 8.69 12.83
C GLY A 112 10.94 8.50 11.69
N PRO A 113 12.20 8.12 11.98
CA PRO A 113 13.26 8.00 10.97
C PRO A 113 12.97 6.95 9.88
N SER A 114 12.09 6.00 10.16
CA SER A 114 11.66 4.95 9.21
C SER A 114 10.20 5.12 8.74
N GLY A 115 9.56 6.24 9.10
CA GLY A 115 8.15 6.52 8.79
C GLY A 115 7.88 6.71 7.30
N CYS A 116 6.62 6.58 6.90
CA CYS A 116 6.21 6.60 5.50
C CYS A 116 5.51 7.92 5.07
N ALA A 117 5.49 8.95 5.92
CA ALA A 117 4.74 10.19 5.67
C ALA A 117 5.07 10.86 4.32
N GLU A 118 6.35 11.00 3.97
CA GLU A 118 6.74 11.64 2.71
C GLU A 118 6.39 10.80 1.48
N LEU A 119 6.42 9.47 1.60
CA LEU A 119 5.96 8.57 0.53
C LEU A 119 4.45 8.68 0.35
N ALA A 120 3.69 8.74 1.45
CA ALA A 120 2.25 8.90 1.43
C ALA A 120 1.84 10.23 0.77
N LYS A 121 2.48 11.35 1.12
CA LYS A 121 2.27 12.66 0.47
C LYS A 121 2.56 12.63 -1.03
N LYS A 122 3.63 11.94 -1.44
CA LYS A 122 3.97 11.77 -2.87
C LYS A 122 2.88 10.97 -3.59
N GLU A 123 2.41 9.87 -3.01
CA GLU A 123 1.37 9.05 -3.60
C GLU A 123 0.02 9.80 -3.66
N LEU A 124 -0.36 10.53 -2.62
CA LEU A 124 -1.58 11.36 -2.64
C LEU A 124 -1.54 12.43 -3.74
N ARG A 125 -0.40 13.12 -3.90
CA ARG A 125 -0.22 14.07 -5.01
C ARG A 125 -0.37 13.39 -6.37
N ARG A 126 0.24 12.21 -6.54
CA ARG A 126 0.12 11.44 -7.77
C ARG A 126 -1.33 11.04 -8.08
N GLN A 127 -2.10 10.70 -7.06
CA GLN A 127 -3.51 10.31 -7.22
C GLN A 127 -4.46 11.51 -7.31
N TYR A 128 -4.05 12.69 -6.84
CA TYR A 128 -4.85 13.90 -6.85
C TYR A 128 -5.26 14.30 -8.27
N ASP A 129 -4.33 14.29 -9.22
CA ASP A 129 -4.61 14.66 -10.61
C ASP A 129 -5.68 13.79 -11.26
N ARG A 130 -5.77 12.52 -10.86
CA ARG A 130 -6.70 11.53 -11.41
C ARG A 130 -8.03 11.47 -10.66
N TYR A 131 -8.02 11.72 -9.35
CA TYR A 131 -9.16 11.49 -8.46
C TYR A 131 -9.53 12.70 -7.61
N GLN A 132 -9.21 13.92 -8.09
CA GLN A 132 -9.40 15.19 -7.40
C GLN A 132 -10.75 15.32 -6.67
N PRO A 133 -11.92 15.00 -7.28
CA PRO A 133 -13.20 15.16 -6.60
C PRO A 133 -13.37 14.22 -5.40
N MET A 134 -12.75 13.04 -5.45
CA MET A 134 -12.82 12.05 -4.36
C MET A 134 -11.82 12.37 -3.25
N VAL A 135 -10.62 12.84 -3.60
CA VAL A 135 -9.60 13.23 -2.62
C VAL A 135 -10.03 14.49 -1.86
N ALA A 136 -10.64 15.46 -2.57
CA ALA A 136 -11.11 16.72 -2.00
C ALA A 136 -12.48 16.63 -1.31
N ALA A 137 -13.14 15.47 -1.35
CA ALA A 137 -14.43 15.28 -0.69
C ALA A 137 -14.28 15.42 0.84
N PRO A 138 -15.15 16.19 1.53
CA PRO A 138 -15.08 16.33 2.99
C PRO A 138 -15.11 14.99 3.74
N GLY A 139 -15.87 14.01 3.22
CA GLY A 139 -15.93 12.65 3.79
C GLY A 139 -14.59 11.93 3.75
N ALA A 140 -13.80 12.10 2.70
CA ALA A 140 -12.49 11.45 2.57
C ALA A 140 -11.50 11.95 3.64
N PHE A 141 -11.55 13.23 3.98
CA PHE A 141 -10.74 13.80 5.04
C PHE A 141 -11.15 13.27 6.42
N LEU A 142 -12.45 13.20 6.71
CA LEU A 142 -12.96 12.65 7.99
C LEU A 142 -12.58 11.18 8.15
N ASP A 143 -12.76 10.37 7.10
CA ASP A 143 -12.35 8.97 7.10
C ASP A 143 -10.83 8.84 7.25
N GLY A 144 -10.06 9.72 6.59
CA GLY A 144 -8.61 9.78 6.70
C GLY A 144 -8.14 10.11 8.12
N ALA A 145 -8.77 11.08 8.78
CA ALA A 145 -8.50 11.43 10.17
C ALA A 145 -8.83 10.27 11.12
N LEU A 146 -9.94 9.56 10.89
CA LEU A 146 -10.30 8.37 11.67
C LEU A 146 -9.26 7.25 11.51
N GLN A 147 -8.81 6.97 10.28
CA GLN A 147 -7.74 5.98 10.07
C GLN A 147 -6.41 6.46 10.69
N GLY A 148 -6.11 7.76 10.61
CA GLY A 148 -4.95 8.39 11.24
C GLY A 148 -4.92 8.19 12.75
N TYR A 149 -6.06 8.37 13.43
CA TYR A 149 -6.20 8.08 14.85
C TYR A 149 -5.89 6.62 15.18
N LYS A 150 -6.39 5.67 14.37
CA LYS A 150 -6.10 4.23 14.56
C LYS A 150 -4.61 3.92 14.39
N LEU A 151 -3.95 4.53 13.39
CA LEU A 151 -2.51 4.40 13.18
C LEU A 151 -1.75 4.90 14.41
N GLN A 152 -2.03 6.11 14.89
CA GLN A 152 -1.38 6.69 16.07
C GLN A 152 -1.55 5.80 17.30
N ARG A 153 -2.77 5.28 17.53
CA ARG A 153 -3.03 4.34 18.62
C ARG A 153 -2.22 3.05 18.49
N SER A 154 -2.08 2.53 17.27
CA SER A 154 -1.25 1.35 17.02
C SER A 154 0.24 1.62 17.21
N LEU A 155 0.73 2.80 16.83
CA LEU A 155 2.13 3.21 17.01
C LEU A 155 2.46 3.35 18.50
N ALA A 156 1.58 3.99 19.28
CA ALA A 156 1.72 4.12 20.72
C ALA A 156 1.78 2.74 21.40
N ALA A 157 0.83 1.85 21.11
CA ALA A 157 0.82 0.50 21.66
C ALA A 157 2.09 -0.32 21.30
N ALA A 158 2.62 -0.14 20.08
CA ALA A 158 3.87 -0.80 19.67
C ALA A 158 5.09 -0.25 20.43
N SER A 159 5.12 1.06 20.71
CA SER A 159 6.20 1.68 21.48
C SER A 159 6.23 1.20 22.93
N GLU A 160 5.06 1.05 23.57
CA GLU A 160 4.94 0.51 24.93
C GLU A 160 5.44 -0.94 25.02
N GLN A 161 5.15 -1.77 24.02
CA GLN A 161 5.60 -3.17 23.94
C GLN A 161 7.10 -3.32 23.67
N GLN A 162 7.76 -2.31 23.11
CA GLN A 162 9.22 -2.28 22.94
C GLN A 162 9.95 -1.77 24.20
N GLN A 163 9.23 -1.24 25.19
CA GLN A 163 9.75 -0.72 26.44
C GLN A 163 9.77 -1.64 27.70
N PRO A 164 9.58 -2.98 27.66
CA PRO A 164 9.63 -3.78 28.88
C PRO A 164 11.06 -4.01 29.43
N GLN A 165 12.14 -3.72 28.68
CA GLN A 165 13.52 -3.89 29.17
C GLN A 165 14.13 -2.66 29.85
N ALA A 166 13.54 -1.46 29.69
CA ALA A 166 13.99 -0.28 30.41
C ALA A 166 13.50 -0.26 31.88
N ALA A 167 12.29 -0.80 32.13
CA ALA A 167 11.72 -0.90 33.47
C ALA A 167 12.52 -1.84 34.40
N ALA A 168 13.13 -2.90 33.85
CA ALA A 168 14.00 -3.81 34.60
C ALA A 168 15.35 -3.18 35.01
N ARG A 169 15.79 -2.10 34.34
CA ARG A 169 16.99 -1.35 34.77
C ARG A 169 16.71 -0.36 35.90
N THR A 170 15.47 0.09 36.04
CA THR A 170 15.07 1.01 37.12
C THR A 170 14.90 0.35 38.49
N GLU A 171 14.75 -0.98 38.56
CA GLU A 171 14.75 -1.71 39.84
C GLU A 171 16.15 -1.85 40.47
N ALA A 172 17.21 -1.53 39.73
CA ALA A 172 18.56 -1.49 40.29
C ALA A 172 18.79 -0.29 41.23
N TRP A 173 18.03 0.81 41.06
CA TRP A 173 18.24 2.01 41.86
C TRP A 173 17.77 1.85 43.32
N PRO A 174 16.58 1.29 43.61
CA PRO A 174 16.19 0.95 44.97
C PRO A 174 17.11 -0.09 45.62
N ALA A 175 17.54 -1.13 44.86
CA ALA A 175 18.43 -2.17 45.37
C ALA A 175 19.85 -1.64 45.70
N PHE A 176 20.36 -0.70 44.89
CA PHE A 176 21.63 0.01 45.15
C PHE A 176 21.55 0.89 46.41
N LEU A 177 20.46 1.62 46.59
CA LEU A 177 20.25 2.44 47.79
C LEU A 177 20.08 1.58 49.06
N TYR A 178 19.37 0.44 48.96
CA TYR A 178 19.25 -0.51 50.07
C TYR A 178 20.59 -1.15 50.46
N THR A 179 21.48 -1.43 49.49
CA THR A 179 22.82 -1.96 49.77
C THR A 179 23.79 -0.91 50.33
N LEU A 180 23.63 0.37 49.96
CA LEU A 180 24.37 1.49 50.55
C LEU A 180 23.93 1.80 51.99
N LEU A 181 22.63 1.74 52.28
CA LEU A 181 22.08 2.05 53.60
C LEU A 181 22.24 0.91 54.64
N ASN A 182 22.46 -0.33 54.19
CA ASN A 182 22.66 -1.50 55.07
C ASN A 182 24.11 -1.98 55.20
N ARG A 183 25.10 -1.24 54.68
CA ARG A 183 26.51 -1.50 55.01
C ARG A 183 26.80 -0.93 56.40
N LYS A 184 26.82 -1.83 57.39
CA LYS A 184 27.34 -1.56 58.74
C LYS A 184 28.78 -1.10 58.71
#